data_AF-A0A7S1WRN7-F1
#
_entry.id   AF-A0A7S1WRN7-F1
#
_cell.length_a   1.000
_cell.length_b   1.000
_cell.length_c   1.000
_cell.angle_alpha   90.00
_cell.angle_beta   90.00
_cell.angle_gamma   90.00
#
_symmetry.space_group_name_H-M   'P 1'
#
loop_
_entity.id
_entity.type
_entity.pdbx_description
1 polymer ?
#
loop_
_entity_poly.entity_id
_entity_poly.type
_entity_poly.pdbx_seq_one_letter_code
_entity_poly.pdbx_strand_id
1 'polypeptide(L)'
;DETIASSSAICECGAELPPAPRPPTPGAGTCYGELAHLAVDEGIDVGAIPTKSATDCQSACSASERCKSVAFCPQWRSCWLKDHSFNGGEPTRPLSDCRTYYKRPCSGGPS
;
A
#
# COMPACT_ATOMS: atom_id res chain seq x y z
N ASP A 1 -42.06 17.96 40.84
CA ASP A 1 -42.80 17.02 39.99
C ASP A 1 -42.17 17.12 38.63
N GLU A 2 -41.29 16.18 38.30
CA GLU A 2 -40.90 15.75 36.96
C GLU A 2 -40.18 14.41 37.17
N THR A 3 -40.97 13.37 36.96
CA THR A 3 -40.67 11.95 37.08
C THR A 3 -39.91 11.45 35.85
N ILE A 4 -39.56 10.15 35.88
CA ILE A 4 -39.05 9.30 34.78
C ILE A 4 -37.51 9.28 34.70
N ALA A 5 -36.81 8.55 35.57
CA ALA A 5 -36.74 7.09 35.66
C ALA A 5 -36.35 6.41 34.33
N SER A 6 -35.06 6.01 34.26
CA SER A 6 -34.55 4.82 33.59
C SER A 6 -35.11 4.52 32.20
N SER A 7 -34.48 5.13 31.20
CA SER A 7 -34.69 4.82 29.78
C SER A 7 -34.47 3.32 29.50
N SER A 8 -35.59 2.64 29.33
CA SER A 8 -35.85 1.54 28.39
C SER A 8 -34.65 0.93 27.65
N ALA A 9 -34.35 -0.31 28.05
CA ALA A 9 -34.06 -1.45 27.20
C ALA A 9 -33.87 -1.17 25.70
N ILE A 10 -32.61 -0.98 25.30
CA ILE A 10 -32.18 -1.23 23.94
C ILE A 10 -31.61 -2.65 23.91
N CYS A 11 -32.47 -3.63 23.63
CA CYS A 11 -32.03 -4.96 23.18
C CYS A 11 -31.71 -4.86 21.69
N GLU A 12 -30.52 -4.35 21.33
CA GLU A 12 -30.03 -4.51 19.96
C GLU A 12 -29.36 -5.87 19.83
N CYS A 13 -29.89 -6.68 18.93
CA CYS A 13 -29.24 -7.87 18.41
C CYS A 13 -28.02 -7.41 17.60
N GLY A 14 -26.84 -7.47 18.22
CA GLY A 14 -25.57 -7.25 17.53
C GLY A 14 -25.37 -8.32 16.46
N ALA A 15 -25.67 -7.99 15.21
CA ALA A 15 -25.10 -8.69 14.08
C ALA A 15 -23.61 -8.32 14.05
N GLU A 16 -22.78 -9.20 14.60
CA GLU A 16 -21.32 -9.10 14.54
C GLU A 16 -20.91 -9.17 13.07
N LEU A 17 -20.70 -8.01 12.46
CA LEU A 17 -20.03 -7.93 11.17
C LEU A 17 -18.67 -8.62 11.31
N PRO A 18 -18.26 -9.48 10.36
CA PRO A 18 -16.94 -10.05 10.38
C PRO A 18 -15.91 -8.91 10.46
N PRO A 19 -14.78 -9.10 11.18
CA PRO A 19 -13.78 -8.06 11.31
C PRO A 19 -13.35 -7.62 9.91
N ALA A 20 -13.54 -6.32 9.62
CA ALA A 20 -12.97 -5.71 8.45
C ALA A 20 -11.48 -6.07 8.36
N PRO A 21 -10.91 -6.27 7.16
CA PRO A 21 -9.48 -6.44 7.02
C PRO A 21 -8.79 -5.29 7.74
N ARG A 22 -7.96 -5.63 8.74
CA ARG A 22 -7.23 -4.64 9.55
C ARG A 22 -6.55 -3.65 8.60
N PRO A 23 -6.72 -2.32 8.78
CA PRO A 23 -5.86 -1.38 8.08
C PRO A 23 -4.41 -1.75 8.39
N PRO A 24 -3.50 -1.76 7.39
CA PRO A 24 -2.10 -2.06 7.62
C PRO A 24 -1.59 -1.09 8.68
N THR A 25 -1.03 -1.63 9.76
CA THR A 25 -0.50 -0.85 10.87
C THR A 25 0.60 0.07 10.32
N PRO A 26 0.43 1.40 10.35
CA PRO A 26 1.49 2.32 9.91
C PRO A 26 2.53 2.38 11.03
N GLY A 27 3.52 1.48 11.02
CA GLY A 27 4.43 1.42 12.17
C GLY A 27 5.72 0.61 12.07
N ALA A 28 5.92 -0.23 11.05
CA ALA A 28 7.22 -0.86 10.80
C ALA A 28 7.80 -0.28 9.51
N GLY A 29 8.56 0.81 9.65
CA GLY A 29 8.88 1.82 8.63
C GLY A 29 9.61 1.30 7.39
N THR A 30 8.87 0.72 6.44
CA THR A 30 9.30 0.60 5.06
C THR A 30 8.92 1.88 4.33
N CYS A 31 9.92 2.66 3.97
CA CYS A 31 9.74 3.82 3.10
C CYS A 31 9.83 3.38 1.64
N TYR A 32 9.35 4.23 0.74
CA TYR A 32 9.47 4.01 -0.68
C TYR A 32 10.34 5.08 -1.31
N GLY A 33 11.25 4.65 -2.18
CA GLY A 33 11.86 5.51 -3.18
C GLY A 33 11.03 5.47 -4.46
N GLU A 34 11.20 6.47 -5.31
CA GLU A 34 10.66 6.48 -6.66
C GLU A 34 11.80 6.57 -7.68
N LEU A 35 11.64 5.90 -8.82
CA LEU A 35 12.47 6.12 -9.98
C LEU A 35 11.81 7.14 -10.92
N ALA A 36 12.60 7.77 -11.79
CA ALA A 36 12.10 8.78 -12.73
C ALA A 36 11.01 8.24 -13.68
N HIS A 37 11.16 6.98 -14.10
CA HIS A 37 10.20 6.26 -14.93
C HIS A 37 10.09 4.79 -14.49
N LEU A 38 9.52 3.94 -15.33
CA LEU A 38 9.49 2.50 -15.13
C LEU A 38 10.90 1.92 -15.25
N ALA A 39 11.29 1.06 -14.32
CA ALA A 39 12.55 0.32 -14.40
C ALA A 39 12.63 -0.47 -15.73
N VAL A 40 13.83 -0.55 -16.32
CA VAL A 40 14.06 -1.40 -17.49
C VAL A 40 14.00 -2.87 -17.09
N ASP A 41 14.63 -3.22 -15.96
CA ASP A 41 14.57 -4.54 -15.36
C ASP A 41 13.68 -4.49 -14.11
N GLU A 42 12.51 -5.12 -14.20
CA GLU A 42 11.51 -5.13 -13.12
C GLU A 42 11.56 -6.43 -12.29
N GLY A 43 12.32 -7.43 -12.73
CA GLY A 43 12.30 -8.77 -12.16
C GLY A 43 11.00 -9.53 -12.39
N ILE A 44 10.64 -10.40 -11.45
CA ILE A 44 9.52 -11.34 -11.53
C ILE A 44 8.25 -10.70 -10.98
N ASP A 45 7.13 -10.99 -11.65
CA ASP A 45 5.81 -10.58 -11.19
C ASP A 45 5.39 -11.40 -9.96
N VAL A 46 5.11 -10.72 -8.86
CA VAL A 46 4.61 -11.30 -7.61
C VAL A 46 3.08 -11.29 -7.60
N GLY A 47 2.47 -10.41 -8.40
CA GLY A 47 1.03 -10.24 -8.54
C GLY A 47 0.68 -8.83 -8.97
N ALA A 48 -0.61 -8.53 -9.11
CA ALA A 48 -1.09 -7.21 -9.46
C ALA A 48 -2.38 -6.86 -8.71
N ILE A 49 -2.57 -5.58 -8.42
CA ILE A 49 -3.82 -5.06 -7.87
C ILE A 49 -4.37 -3.92 -8.74
N PRO A 50 -5.70 -3.84 -8.92
CA PRO A 50 -6.33 -2.70 -9.56
C PRO A 50 -6.34 -1.52 -8.58
N THR A 51 -5.61 -0.45 -8.90
CA THR A 51 -5.60 0.79 -8.11
C THR A 51 -5.18 2.00 -8.94
N LYS A 52 -5.68 3.18 -8.57
CA LYS A 52 -5.23 4.49 -9.08
C LYS A 52 -4.35 5.24 -8.08
N SER A 53 -4.02 4.63 -6.95
CA SER A 53 -3.28 5.29 -5.88
C SER A 53 -1.92 4.64 -5.73
N ALA A 54 -0.85 5.43 -5.87
CA ALA A 54 0.51 4.97 -5.58
C ALA A 54 0.63 4.51 -4.11
N THR A 55 -0.06 5.16 -3.17
CA THR A 55 -0.04 4.78 -1.74
C THR A 55 -0.67 3.41 -1.49
N ASP A 56 -1.79 3.07 -2.13
CA ASP A 56 -2.39 1.73 -2.03
C ASP A 56 -1.48 0.67 -2.65
N CYS A 57 -0.83 1.00 -3.78
CA CYS A 57 0.14 0.14 -4.45
C CYS A 57 1.34 -0.16 -3.54
N GLN A 58 1.92 0.87 -2.91
CA GLN A 58 2.99 0.73 -1.92
C GLN A 58 2.52 -0.05 -0.69
N SER A 59 1.31 0.19 -0.19
CA SER A 59 0.76 -0.53 0.97
C SER A 59 0.58 -2.02 0.69
N ALA A 60 0.07 -2.36 -0.50
CA ALA A 60 -0.07 -3.75 -0.93
C ALA A 60 1.29 -4.44 -1.06
N CYS A 61 2.30 -3.74 -1.58
CA CYS A 61 3.66 -4.26 -1.61
C CYS A 61 4.24 -4.43 -0.20
N SER A 62 4.01 -3.48 0.70
CA SER A 62 4.45 -3.57 2.10
C SER A 62 3.85 -4.77 2.84
N ALA A 63 2.62 -5.15 2.50
CA ALA A 63 1.96 -6.34 3.04
C ALA A 63 2.55 -7.68 2.54
N SER A 64 3.43 -7.67 1.53
CA SER A 64 4.07 -8.85 0.97
C SER A 64 5.59 -8.79 1.11
N GLU A 65 6.20 -9.75 1.80
CA GLU A 65 7.66 -9.83 1.92
C GLU A 65 8.36 -10.16 0.59
N ARG A 66 7.64 -10.83 -0.32
CA ARG A 66 8.11 -11.14 -1.68
C ARG A 66 8.14 -9.91 -2.59
N CYS A 67 7.28 -8.93 -2.32
CA CYS A 67 7.30 -7.68 -3.05
C CYS A 67 8.44 -6.79 -2.56
N LYS A 68 9.32 -6.36 -3.46
CA LYS A 68 10.41 -5.41 -3.18
C LYS A 68 10.20 -4.08 -3.91
N SER A 69 9.43 -4.07 -4.97
CA SER A 69 9.06 -2.88 -5.72
C SER A 69 7.72 -3.04 -6.42
N VAL A 70 7.21 -1.95 -6.97
CA VAL A 70 5.96 -1.91 -7.71
C VAL A 70 6.13 -1.08 -8.97
N ALA A 71 5.49 -1.52 -10.05
CA ALA A 71 5.22 -0.71 -11.22
C ALA A 71 3.80 -0.16 -11.11
N PHE A 72 3.67 1.15 -10.88
CA PHE A 72 2.38 1.81 -10.79
C PHE A 72 2.08 2.54 -12.09
N CYS A 73 1.00 2.17 -12.78
CA CYS A 73 0.55 2.84 -13.99
C CYS A 73 -0.87 3.39 -13.81
N PRO A 74 -1.02 4.71 -13.54
CA PRO A 74 -2.34 5.31 -13.31
C PRO A 74 -3.24 5.24 -14.55
N GLN A 75 -2.67 5.28 -15.75
CA GLN A 75 -3.39 5.13 -17.02
C GLN A 75 -4.14 3.79 -17.12
N TRP A 76 -3.50 2.73 -16.63
CA TRP A 76 -4.06 1.36 -16.63
C TRP A 76 -4.79 1.02 -15.34
N ARG A 77 -4.83 1.95 -14.37
CA ARG A 77 -5.48 1.77 -13.06
C ARG A 77 -5.01 0.50 -12.37
N SER A 78 -3.72 0.20 -12.52
CA SER A 78 -3.13 -1.06 -12.11
C SER A 78 -1.75 -0.84 -11.51
N CYS A 79 -1.43 -1.71 -10.56
CA CYS A 79 -0.16 -1.77 -9.86
C CYS A 79 0.35 -3.20 -9.95
N TRP A 80 1.55 -3.40 -10.49
CA TRP A 80 2.21 -4.70 -10.52
C TRP A 80 3.24 -4.76 -9.40
N LEU A 81 3.14 -5.77 -8.56
CA LEU A 81 4.06 -6.07 -7.48
C LEU A 81 5.20 -6.90 -8.05
N LYS A 82 6.42 -6.47 -7.77
CA LYS A 82 7.64 -7.03 -8.33
C LYS A 82 8.58 -7.46 -7.22
N ASP A 83 9.38 -8.49 -7.45
CA ASP A 83 10.35 -8.99 -6.47
C ASP A 83 11.72 -8.29 -6.54
N HIS A 84 11.97 -7.50 -7.58
CA HIS A 84 13.23 -6.81 -7.74
C HIS A 84 13.37 -5.62 -6.78
N SER A 85 14.51 -5.51 -6.11
CA SER A 85 14.86 -4.39 -5.23
C SER A 85 15.68 -3.34 -5.97
N PHE A 86 15.50 -2.07 -5.61
CA PHE A 86 16.23 -0.96 -6.24
C PHE A 86 16.93 -0.07 -5.20
N ASN A 87 17.91 0.70 -5.65
CA ASN A 87 18.71 1.64 -4.89
C ASN A 87 18.50 3.11 -5.34
N GLY A 88 17.91 3.33 -6.52
CA GLY A 88 17.57 4.66 -7.05
C GLY A 88 18.44 5.14 -8.24
N GLY A 89 19.41 4.34 -8.68
CA GLY A 89 20.33 4.67 -9.78
C GLY A 89 20.15 3.81 -11.03
N GLU A 90 19.10 3.00 -11.06
CA GLU A 90 18.86 1.99 -12.08
C GLU A 90 18.36 2.59 -13.39
N PRO A 91 18.67 1.93 -14.54
CA PRO A 91 18.16 2.38 -15.83
C PRO A 91 16.63 2.31 -15.85
N THR A 92 16.02 3.39 -16.34
CA THR A 92 14.58 3.48 -16.52
C THR A 92 14.22 3.76 -17.97
N ARG A 93 13.00 3.38 -18.34
CA ARG A 93 12.39 3.64 -19.64
C ARG A 93 11.10 4.43 -19.47
N PRO A 94 10.87 5.48 -20.28
CA PRO A 94 9.58 6.14 -20.30
C PRO A 94 8.53 5.19 -20.88
N LEU A 95 7.52 4.85 -20.08
CA LEU A 95 6.37 4.07 -20.52
C LEU A 95 5.10 4.74 -19.99
N SER A 96 4.51 5.63 -20.78
CA SER A 96 3.37 6.44 -20.36
C SER A 96 3.63 7.12 -18.99
N ASP A 97 2.62 7.20 -18.12
CA ASP A 97 2.74 7.71 -16.75
C ASP A 97 3.17 6.62 -15.73
N CYS A 98 3.73 5.49 -16.20
CA CYS A 98 4.17 4.43 -15.30
C CYS A 98 5.42 4.85 -14.51
N ARG A 99 5.40 4.58 -13.20
CA ARG A 99 6.55 4.80 -12.30
C ARG A 99 6.84 3.56 -11.48
N THR A 100 8.13 3.34 -11.22
CA THR A 100 8.57 2.33 -10.26
C THR A 100 8.72 2.94 -8.87
N TYR A 101 8.04 2.36 -7.87
CA TYR A 101 8.28 2.64 -6.46
C TYR A 101 8.92 1.42 -5.82
N TYR A 102 9.95 1.60 -5.00
CA TYR A 102 10.71 0.49 -4.42
C TYR A 102 10.89 0.66 -2.92
N LYS A 103 10.88 -0.46 -2.20
CA LYS A 103 11.11 -0.48 -0.76
C LYS A 103 12.52 0.01 -0.46
N ARG A 104 12.64 0.90 0.51
CA ARG A 104 13.91 1.39 1.05
C ARG A 104 13.81 1.60 2.55
N PRO A 105 14.94 1.58 3.28
CA PRO A 105 14.95 2.06 4.65
C PRO A 105 14.48 3.51 4.68
N CYS A 106 13.66 3.85 5.67
CA CYS A 106 13.36 5.23 5.98
C CYS A 106 14.64 5.92 6.48
N SER A 107 15.03 7.02 5.85
CA SER A 107 16.24 7.78 6.22
C SER A 107 16.10 8.57 7.54
N GLY A 108 15.20 8.15 8.44
CA GLY A 108 14.83 8.88 9.64
C GLY A 108 15.24 8.16 10.92
N GLY A 109 16.53 8.21 11.25
CA GLY A 109 17.01 8.05 12.62
C GLY A 109 17.84 9.29 12.98
N PRO A 110 17.59 9.96 14.13
CA PRO A 110 18.45 11.07 14.53
C PRO A 110 19.88 10.54 14.75
N SER A 111 20.86 11.21 14.16
CA SER A 111 22.27 11.11 14.61
C SER A 111 22.44 11.86 15.92
#